data_AF-A0A248YPS6-F1
#
_entry.id   AF-A0A248YPS6-F1
#
_cell.length_a   1.000
_cell.length_b   1.000
_cell.length_c   1.000
_cell.angle_alpha   90.00
_cell.angle_beta   90.00
_cell.angle_gamma   90.00
#
_symmetry.space_group_name_H-M   'P 1'
#
loop_
_entity.id
_entity.type
_entity.pdbx_description
1 polymer ?
#
loop_
_entity_poly.entity_id
_entity_poly.type
_entity_poly.pdbx_seq_one_letter_code
_entity_poly.pdbx_strand_id
1 'polypeptide(L)'
;MALFSNSGPWVTAWQRGAALISTAPVTFQNGLNPLALTADPSGRQRATIDPDSFRSGFAVGTGTSFSAPVFAGCLAARLLSLADAGTLSLDDTSPAAVTRRSMAVDEVAAQDPWPFLSPEPAG
;
A
#
# COMPACT_ATOMS: atom_id res chain seq x y z
N MET A 1 7.58 5.91 11.45
CA MET A 1 6.13 5.74 11.67
C MET A 1 5.40 7.00 11.23
N ALA A 2 4.25 6.89 10.56
CA ALA A 2 3.52 8.07 10.08
C ALA A 2 2.71 8.75 11.20
N LEU A 3 2.61 10.09 11.16
CA LEU A 3 1.96 10.89 12.21
C LEU A 3 0.47 10.54 12.43
N PHE A 4 -0.23 10.15 11.36
CA PHE A 4 -1.65 9.80 11.40
C PHE A 4 -1.91 8.38 11.92
N SER A 5 -0.88 7.57 12.18
CA SER A 5 -1.08 6.18 12.57
C SER A 5 -1.24 6.03 14.07
N ASN A 6 -2.28 5.31 14.48
CA ASN A 6 -2.43 4.86 15.86
C ASN A 6 -1.27 3.95 16.27
N SER A 7 -0.92 3.99 17.55
CA SER A 7 0.12 3.18 18.17
C SER A 7 -0.41 2.51 19.43
N GLY A 8 -0.05 1.24 19.64
CA GLY A 8 -0.47 0.48 20.81
C GLY A 8 -0.05 -0.98 20.71
N PRO A 9 -0.12 -1.75 21.81
CA PRO A 9 0.30 -3.15 21.86
C PRO A 9 -0.52 -4.08 20.94
N TRP A 10 -1.67 -3.64 20.45
CA TRP A 10 -2.48 -4.36 19.46
C TRP A 10 -1.96 -4.21 18.02
N VAL A 11 -1.02 -3.31 17.75
CA VAL A 11 -0.39 -3.14 16.43
C VAL A 11 0.79 -4.10 16.34
N THR A 12 0.67 -5.14 15.53
CA THR A 12 1.67 -6.20 15.40
C THR A 12 2.59 -6.05 14.19
N ALA A 13 2.23 -5.19 13.22
CA ALA A 13 3.00 -4.98 12.00
C ALA A 13 2.85 -3.54 11.47
N TRP A 14 3.88 -3.09 10.75
CA TRP A 14 3.93 -1.77 10.11
C TRP A 14 4.31 -1.91 8.64
N GLN A 15 3.68 -1.11 7.78
CA GLN A 15 3.99 -1.10 6.37
C GLN A 15 3.79 0.28 5.75
N ARG A 16 4.41 0.53 4.60
CA ARG A 16 4.23 1.76 3.79
C ARG A 16 2.76 2.02 3.53
N GLY A 17 2.29 3.20 3.93
CA GLY A 17 0.90 3.64 3.72
C GLY A 17 0.77 5.10 3.37
N ALA A 18 1.88 5.81 3.17
CA ALA A 18 1.87 7.22 2.80
C ALA A 18 2.41 7.40 1.37
N ALA A 19 1.82 8.35 0.65
CA ALA A 19 2.18 8.70 -0.73
C ALA A 19 2.19 7.50 -1.70
N LEU A 20 1.27 6.54 -1.52
CA LEU A 20 1.17 5.39 -2.42
C LEU A 20 0.33 5.73 -3.65
N ILE A 21 0.83 5.38 -4.82
CA ILE A 21 0.08 5.48 -6.07
C ILE A 21 -0.75 4.21 -6.23
N SER A 22 -2.05 4.34 -6.47
CA SER A 22 -2.95 3.22 -6.73
C SER A 22 -3.97 3.58 -7.82
N THR A 23 -4.67 2.58 -8.33
CA THR A 23 -5.77 2.78 -9.27
C THR A 23 -6.95 3.45 -8.59
N ALA A 24 -7.63 4.35 -9.30
CA ALA A 24 -8.82 5.05 -8.84
C ALA A 24 -9.91 5.05 -9.93
N PRO A 25 -11.20 5.08 -9.58
CA PRO A 25 -12.27 5.20 -10.56
C PRO A 25 -12.16 6.53 -11.32
N VAL A 26 -12.14 6.47 -12.65
CA VAL A 26 -12.05 7.67 -13.52
C VAL A 26 -13.29 8.56 -13.48
N THR A 27 -14.38 8.07 -12.90
CA THR A 27 -15.65 8.79 -12.75
C THR A 27 -15.76 9.51 -11.41
N PHE A 28 -14.79 9.33 -10.51
CA PHE A 28 -14.80 9.96 -9.20
C PHE A 28 -14.21 11.38 -9.32
N GLN A 29 -14.95 12.38 -8.82
CA GLN A 29 -14.45 13.75 -8.63
C GLN A 29 -14.67 14.09 -7.17
N ASN A 30 -13.60 14.46 -6.48
CA ASN A 30 -13.69 14.83 -5.07
C ASN A 30 -13.76 16.36 -4.94
N GLY A 31 -13.72 16.88 -3.71
CA GLY A 31 -14.08 18.27 -3.43
C GLY A 31 -13.01 19.31 -3.80
N LEU A 32 -11.76 18.91 -4.00
CA LEU A 32 -10.73 19.81 -4.49
C LEU A 32 -10.90 19.99 -5.99
N ASN A 33 -10.33 21.08 -6.49
CA ASN A 33 -10.41 21.49 -7.87
C ASN A 33 -9.04 22.08 -8.24
N PRO A 34 -8.77 22.31 -9.53
CA PRO A 34 -7.59 23.06 -9.93
C PRO A 34 -7.54 24.40 -9.20
N LEU A 35 -6.37 24.76 -8.68
CA LEU A 35 -6.14 26.08 -8.08
C LEU A 35 -6.38 27.23 -9.07
N ALA A 36 -6.11 27.01 -10.36
CA ALA A 36 -6.46 27.94 -11.42
C ALA A 36 -7.03 27.21 -12.63
N LEU A 37 -8.07 27.79 -13.22
CA LEU A 37 -8.73 27.36 -14.45
C LEU A 37 -9.02 28.59 -15.31
N THR A 38 -8.62 28.55 -16.58
CA THR A 38 -8.87 29.64 -17.54
C THR A 38 -9.06 29.10 -18.95
N ALA A 39 -9.71 29.87 -19.82
CA ALA A 39 -9.82 29.55 -21.25
C ALA A 39 -8.84 30.42 -22.05
N ASP A 40 -8.16 29.83 -23.04
CA ASP A 40 -7.39 30.60 -24.01
C ASP A 40 -8.31 31.29 -25.04
N PRO A 41 -7.80 32.18 -25.91
CA PRO A 41 -8.61 32.87 -26.92
C PRO A 41 -9.29 31.93 -27.94
N SER A 42 -8.83 30.67 -28.06
CA SER A 42 -9.45 29.64 -28.88
C SER A 42 -10.54 28.85 -28.15
N GLY A 43 -10.78 29.14 -26.87
CA GLY A 43 -11.74 28.45 -26.02
C GLY A 43 -11.21 27.18 -25.35
N ARG A 44 -9.90 26.87 -25.48
CA ARG A 44 -9.31 25.70 -24.82
C ARG A 44 -9.14 25.96 -23.33
N GLN A 45 -9.63 25.05 -22.50
CA GLN A 45 -9.43 25.09 -21.06
C GLN A 45 -7.97 24.76 -20.69
N ARG A 46 -7.40 25.57 -19.81
CA ARG A 46 -6.08 25.41 -19.20
C ARG A 46 -6.25 25.45 -17.69
N ALA A 47 -5.81 24.39 -17.02
CA ALA A 47 -5.92 24.26 -15.57
C ALA A 47 -4.56 23.91 -14.96
N THR A 48 -4.35 24.27 -13.69
CA THR A 48 -3.33 23.60 -12.87
C THR A 48 -3.73 22.14 -12.63
N ILE A 49 -2.83 21.34 -12.04
CA ILE A 49 -3.17 19.95 -11.66
C ILE A 49 -4.42 19.96 -10.78
N ASP A 50 -5.39 19.13 -11.17
CA ASP A 50 -6.54 18.78 -10.34
C ASP A 50 -6.18 17.55 -9.51
N PRO A 51 -5.81 17.71 -8.23
CA PRO A 51 -5.23 16.64 -7.44
C PRO A 51 -6.21 15.49 -7.15
N ASP A 52 -7.51 15.68 -7.36
CA ASP A 52 -8.54 14.73 -7.02
C ASP A 52 -9.64 14.56 -8.10
N SER A 53 -9.31 14.87 -9.36
CA SER A 53 -10.16 14.50 -10.52
C SER A 53 -10.13 13.03 -10.89
N PHE A 54 -9.09 12.30 -10.47
CA PHE A 54 -8.86 10.88 -10.73
C PHE A 54 -9.02 10.41 -12.20
N ARG A 55 -9.07 11.34 -13.16
CA ARG A 55 -9.32 11.07 -14.58
C ARG A 55 -8.22 10.24 -15.25
N SER A 56 -7.01 10.23 -14.67
CA SER A 56 -5.90 9.37 -15.11
C SER A 56 -6.14 7.89 -14.79
N GLY A 57 -7.11 7.58 -13.93
CA GLY A 57 -7.29 6.24 -13.37
C GLY A 57 -6.33 5.94 -12.22
N PHE A 58 -5.54 6.91 -11.76
CA PHE A 58 -4.59 6.77 -10.66
C PHE A 58 -4.71 7.91 -9.66
N ALA A 59 -4.43 7.59 -8.40
CA ALA A 59 -4.47 8.51 -7.26
C ALA A 59 -3.25 8.31 -6.37
N VAL A 60 -2.81 9.38 -5.70
CA VAL A 60 -1.89 9.27 -4.56
C VAL A 60 -2.72 9.24 -3.28
N GLY A 61 -2.53 8.18 -2.49
CA GLY A 61 -3.23 7.94 -1.25
C GLY A 61 -2.30 7.90 -0.04
N THR A 62 -2.84 8.28 1.12
CA THR A 62 -2.15 8.19 2.41
C THR A 62 -3.13 7.72 3.48
N GLY A 63 -2.73 6.73 4.27
CA GLY A 63 -3.53 6.17 5.35
C GLY A 63 -3.12 4.74 5.69
N THR A 64 -3.49 4.27 6.88
CA THR A 64 -3.31 2.86 7.28
C THR A 64 -4.12 1.91 6.40
N SER A 65 -5.20 2.39 5.77
CA SER A 65 -5.94 1.71 4.71
C SER A 65 -5.10 1.38 3.48
N PHE A 66 -4.02 2.13 3.22
CA PHE A 66 -3.05 1.83 2.17
C PHE A 66 -1.91 0.92 2.68
N SER A 67 -1.57 0.94 3.97
CA SER A 67 -0.61 -0.02 4.57
C SER A 67 -1.11 -1.46 4.53
N ALA A 68 -2.40 -1.68 4.82
CA ALA A 68 -3.01 -3.01 4.86
C ALA A 68 -2.85 -3.82 3.56
N PRO A 69 -3.19 -3.31 2.36
CA PRO A 69 -3.04 -4.06 1.12
C PRO A 69 -1.57 -4.31 0.75
N VAL A 70 -0.64 -3.43 1.13
CA VAL A 70 0.80 -3.69 0.93
C VAL A 70 1.23 -4.90 1.78
N PHE A 71 0.85 -4.94 3.05
CA PHE A 71 1.13 -6.10 3.91
C PHE A 71 0.50 -7.38 3.37
N ALA A 72 -0.77 -7.31 2.94
CA ALA A 72 -1.47 -8.45 2.35
C ALA A 72 -0.76 -8.99 1.10
N GLY A 73 -0.24 -8.11 0.24
CA GLY A 73 0.57 -8.50 -0.92
C GLY A 73 1.86 -9.22 -0.53
N CYS A 74 2.59 -8.71 0.46
CA CYS A 74 3.79 -9.37 1.00
C CYS A 74 3.47 -10.76 1.58
N LEU A 75 2.38 -10.87 2.34
CA LEU A 75 1.92 -12.15 2.89
C LEU A 75 1.55 -13.13 1.78
N ALA A 76 0.78 -12.69 0.78
CA ALA A 76 0.42 -13.53 -0.37
C ALA A 76 1.67 -14.04 -1.10
N ALA A 77 2.66 -13.18 -1.35
CA ALA A 77 3.92 -13.57 -1.95
C ALA A 77 4.68 -14.62 -1.13
N ARG A 78 4.70 -14.47 0.21
CA ARG A 78 5.32 -15.45 1.10
C ARG A 78 4.60 -16.79 1.07
N LEU A 79 3.28 -16.78 1.11
CA LEU A 79 2.47 -18.00 1.05
C LEU A 79 2.65 -18.73 -0.28
N LEU A 80 2.70 -18.02 -1.39
CA LEU A 80 3.01 -18.58 -2.72
C LEU A 80 4.40 -19.21 -2.73
N SER A 81 5.42 -18.53 -2.21
CA SER A 81 6.78 -19.09 -2.12
C SER A 81 6.85 -20.38 -1.31
N LEU A 82 6.10 -20.49 -0.20
CA LEU A 82 6.03 -21.72 0.59
C LEU A 82 5.33 -22.85 -0.17
N ALA A 83 4.33 -22.51 -0.99
CA ALA A 83 3.63 -23.46 -1.84
C ALA A 83 4.50 -23.96 -2.99
N ASP A 84 5.23 -23.07 -3.67
CA ASP A 84 6.20 -23.43 -4.71
C ASP A 84 7.31 -24.35 -4.15
N ALA A 85 7.70 -24.15 -2.89
CA ALA A 85 8.66 -25.01 -2.20
C ALA A 85 8.07 -26.36 -1.72
N GLY A 86 6.77 -26.61 -1.93
CA GLY A 86 6.09 -27.84 -1.48
C GLY A 86 5.93 -27.94 0.04
N THR A 87 6.17 -26.87 0.78
CA THR A 87 6.11 -26.86 2.26
C THR A 87 4.74 -26.48 2.81
N LEU A 88 3.85 -26.00 1.94
CA LEU A 88 2.49 -25.61 2.26
C LEU A 88 1.59 -25.90 1.06
N SER A 89 0.40 -26.48 1.27
CA SER A 89 -0.66 -26.43 0.26
C SER A 89 -1.60 -25.26 0.58
N LEU A 90 -1.96 -24.46 -0.42
CA LEU A 90 -2.81 -23.28 -0.23
C LEU A 90 -4.23 -23.65 0.21
N ASP A 91 -4.72 -24.83 -0.17
CA ASP A 91 -6.04 -25.35 0.19
C ASP A 91 -6.04 -26.15 1.50
N ASP A 92 -4.86 -26.47 2.06
CA ASP A 92 -4.76 -27.25 3.29
C ASP A 92 -5.08 -26.40 4.53
N THR A 93 -6.17 -26.73 5.21
CA THR A 93 -6.64 -26.07 6.44
C THR A 93 -6.33 -26.89 7.70
N SER A 94 -5.44 -27.88 7.64
CA SER A 94 -5.01 -28.64 8.81
C SER A 94 -4.37 -27.74 9.87
N PRO A 95 -4.40 -28.13 11.16
CA PRO A 95 -3.76 -27.35 12.23
C PRO A 95 -2.28 -27.04 11.94
N ALA A 96 -1.54 -27.99 11.36
CA ALA A 96 -0.15 -27.78 10.99
C ALA A 96 0.03 -26.69 9.90
N ALA A 97 -0.85 -26.69 8.89
CA ALA A 97 -0.84 -25.68 7.85
C ALA A 97 -1.28 -24.30 8.36
N VAL A 98 -2.19 -24.23 9.34
CA VAL A 98 -2.56 -22.98 10.03
C VAL A 98 -1.38 -22.44 10.84
N THR A 99 -0.66 -23.28 11.59
CA THR A 99 0.56 -22.87 12.31
C THR A 99 1.60 -22.30 11.35
N ARG A 100 1.82 -22.95 10.20
CA ARG A 100 2.76 -22.46 9.19
C ARG A 100 2.34 -21.12 8.59
N ARG A 101 1.04 -20.88 8.37
CA ARG A 101 0.51 -19.58 7.94
C ARG A 101 0.72 -18.50 9.01
N SER A 102 0.51 -18.83 10.28
CA SER A 102 0.79 -17.91 11.39
C SER A 102 2.27 -17.50 11.42
N MET A 103 3.19 -18.47 11.26
CA MET A 103 4.61 -18.18 11.16
C MET A 103 4.93 -17.27 9.98
N ALA A 104 4.30 -17.48 8.82
CA ALA A 104 4.46 -16.59 7.66
C ALA A 104 3.98 -15.15 7.93
N VAL A 105 2.91 -14.98 8.71
CA VAL A 105 2.45 -13.65 9.16
C VAL A 105 3.51 -12.98 10.02
N ASP A 106 4.06 -13.69 11.01
CA ASP A 106 5.10 -13.19 11.90
C ASP A 106 6.38 -12.82 11.14
N GLU A 107 6.80 -13.67 10.19
CA GLU A 107 7.94 -13.43 9.30
C GLU A 107 7.76 -12.15 8.48
N VAL A 108 6.58 -11.93 7.88
CA VAL A 108 6.31 -10.73 7.09
C VAL A 108 6.17 -9.50 7.98
N ALA A 109 5.60 -9.64 9.18
CA ALA A 109 5.50 -8.55 10.15
C ALA A 109 6.88 -8.08 10.66
N ALA A 110 7.85 -8.98 10.74
CA ALA A 110 9.22 -8.68 11.15
C ALA A 110 10.08 -8.05 10.03
N GLN A 111 9.63 -8.03 8.77
CA GLN A 111 10.39 -7.42 7.68
C GLN A 111 10.49 -5.92 7.87
N ASP A 112 11.67 -5.35 7.63
CA ASP A 112 11.83 -3.90 7.58
C ASP A 112 11.00 -3.33 6.41
N PRO A 113 9.99 -2.48 6.69
CA PRO A 113 9.22 -1.84 5.64
C PRO A 113 10.02 -0.77 4.87
N TRP A 114 11.26 -0.47 5.25
CA TRP A 114 12.11 0.58 4.66
C TRP A 114 13.57 0.14 4.41
N PRO A 115 13.83 -0.96 3.67
CA PRO A 115 15.18 -1.51 3.49
C PRO A 115 16.18 -0.57 2.80
N PHE A 116 15.72 0.54 2.22
CA PHE A 116 16.56 1.53 1.53
C PHE A 116 16.85 2.79 2.37
N LEU A 117 16.26 2.90 3.57
CA LEU A 117 16.49 4.02 4.50
C LEU A 117 17.32 3.60 5.71
N SER A 118 17.65 2.31 5.84
CA SER A 118 18.60 1.83 6.84
C SER A 118 19.97 2.44 6.52
N PRO A 119 20.66 3.09 7.47
CA PRO A 119 22.00 3.60 7.22
C PRO A 119 22.93 2.43 6.87
N GLU A 120 23.79 2.61 5.86
CA GLU A 120 24.92 1.70 5.60
C GLU A 120 25.71 1.51 6.91
N PRO A 121 26.17 0.28 7.22
CA PRO A 121 27.00 0.07 8.39
C PRO A 121 28.24 0.96 8.28
N ALA A 122 28.50 1.75 9.34
CA ALA A 122 29.73 2.52 9.43
C ALA A 122 30.91 1.54 9.36
N GLY A 123 31.69 1.63 8.28
CA GLY A 123 32.90 0.85 8.07
C GLY A 123 34.04 1.20 9.03
#